data_AF-A0A399EI15-F1
#
_entry.id   AF-A0A399EI15-F1
#
_cell.length_a   1.000
_cell.length_b   1.000
_cell.length_c   1.000
_cell.angle_alpha   90.00
_cell.angle_beta   90.00
_cell.angle_gamma   90.00
#
_symmetry.space_group_name_H-M   'P 1'
#
loop_
_entity.id
_entity.type
_entity.pdbx_description
1 polymer ?
#
loop_
_entity_poly.entity_id
_entity_poly.type
_entity_poly.pdbx_seq_one_letter_code
_entity_poly.pdbx_strand_id
1 'polypeptide(L)'
;MALQQRIESLLKALEVPDLSVEVPAQIADEDGFLEALEAAIRSFIEDGSDEQSPLGLIEADPSAYDLSEEPDPEELQNAVRDFMNAGDSQLTLITPESPLQPDGGENPEKFWVFLLHMPTLSEHRWWAIVDKNGRNETYNYGVL
;
A
#
# COMPACT_ATOMS: atom_id res chain seq x y z
N MET A 1 -6.72 -10.99 -19.40
CA MET A 1 -5.60 -10.26 -20.06
C MET A 1 -5.73 -8.74 -19.95
N ALA A 2 -6.93 -8.15 -19.78
CA ALA A 2 -7.08 -6.69 -19.62
C ALA A 2 -6.61 -6.16 -18.24
N LEU A 3 -7.00 -6.79 -17.13
CA LEU A 3 -6.74 -6.27 -15.78
C LEU A 3 -5.25 -6.13 -15.44
N GLN A 4 -4.43 -7.15 -15.70
CA GLN A 4 -2.99 -7.11 -15.39
C GLN A 4 -2.28 -5.93 -16.06
N GLN A 5 -2.59 -5.63 -17.33
CA GLN A 5 -2.02 -4.50 -18.04
C GLN A 5 -2.45 -3.15 -17.45
N ARG A 6 -3.69 -3.08 -16.92
CA ARG A 6 -4.19 -1.89 -16.24
C ARG A 6 -3.49 -1.68 -14.90
N ILE A 7 -3.26 -2.75 -14.14
CA ILE A 7 -2.45 -2.72 -12.91
C ILE A 7 -1.03 -2.23 -13.23
N GLU A 8 -0.34 -2.83 -14.19
CA GLU A 8 1.01 -2.41 -14.59
C GLU A 8 1.07 -0.94 -15.04
N SER A 9 0.03 -0.47 -15.73
CA SER A 9 -0.06 0.93 -16.16
C SER A 9 -0.27 1.87 -14.98
N LEU A 10 -1.10 1.47 -14.00
CA LEU A 10 -1.33 2.22 -12.77
C LEU A 10 -0.07 2.31 -11.92
N LEU A 11 0.62 1.17 -11.70
CA LEU A 11 1.88 1.14 -10.94
C LEU A 11 2.94 2.05 -11.54
N LYS A 12 3.07 2.07 -12.88
CA LYS A 12 3.96 3.02 -13.57
C LYS A 12 3.56 4.47 -13.36
N ALA A 13 2.26 4.77 -13.37
CA ALA A 13 1.77 6.14 -13.14
C ALA A 13 2.00 6.61 -11.69
N LEU A 14 2.08 5.67 -10.75
CA LEU A 14 2.39 5.92 -9.34
C LEU A 14 3.90 5.78 -9.02
N GLU A 15 4.72 5.59 -10.05
CA GLU A 15 6.18 5.46 -9.93
C GLU A 15 6.64 4.26 -9.08
N VAL A 16 5.80 3.22 -9.00
CA VAL A 16 6.09 1.94 -8.31
C VAL A 16 6.02 0.72 -9.24
N PRO A 17 6.69 0.74 -10.42
CA PRO A 17 6.52 -0.29 -11.45
C PRO A 17 6.96 -1.70 -11.03
N ASP A 18 7.82 -1.82 -10.03
CA ASP A 18 8.39 -3.10 -9.59
C ASP A 18 7.63 -3.73 -8.42
N LEU A 19 6.58 -3.05 -7.92
CA LEU A 19 5.70 -3.58 -6.88
C LEU A 19 4.89 -4.78 -7.42
N SER A 20 5.05 -5.94 -6.79
CA SER A 20 4.26 -7.13 -7.14
C SER A 20 2.84 -6.99 -6.57
N VAL A 21 1.81 -7.14 -7.41
CA VAL A 21 0.40 -7.07 -6.97
C VAL A 21 -0.26 -8.42 -7.13
N GLU A 22 -0.65 -9.04 -6.02
CA GLU A 22 -1.40 -10.29 -5.98
C GLU A 22 -2.89 -10.03 -5.82
N VAL A 23 -3.67 -10.56 -6.77
CA VAL A 23 -5.13 -10.48 -6.77
C VAL A 23 -5.78 -11.84 -7.00
N PRO A 24 -7.01 -12.05 -6.53
CA PRO A 24 -7.80 -13.23 -6.88
C PRO A 24 -7.98 -13.39 -8.38
N ALA A 25 -8.24 -14.62 -8.83
CA ALA A 25 -8.43 -14.93 -10.25
C ALA A 25 -9.59 -14.16 -10.91
N GLN A 26 -10.55 -13.68 -10.11
CA GLN A 26 -11.69 -12.89 -10.57
C GLN A 26 -11.93 -11.74 -9.60
N ILE A 27 -12.05 -10.53 -10.15
CA ILE A 27 -12.52 -9.34 -9.44
C ILE A 27 -13.83 -8.92 -10.09
N ALA A 28 -14.91 -8.84 -9.32
CA ALA A 28 -16.24 -8.53 -9.85
C ALA A 28 -16.35 -7.07 -10.33
N ASP A 29 -15.67 -6.15 -9.65
CA ASP A 29 -15.63 -4.73 -9.96
C ASP A 29 -14.18 -4.31 -10.22
N GLU A 30 -13.73 -4.43 -11.47
CA GLU A 30 -12.36 -4.10 -11.87
C GLU A 30 -12.06 -2.60 -11.76
N ASP A 31 -13.04 -1.74 -12.03
CA ASP A 31 -12.84 -0.29 -12.01
C ASP A 31 -12.76 0.21 -10.57
N GLY A 32 -13.69 -0.20 -9.70
CA GLY A 32 -13.64 0.11 -8.28
C GLY A 32 -12.41 -0.50 -7.59
N PHE A 33 -11.93 -1.67 -8.03
CA PHE A 33 -10.66 -2.22 -7.57
C PHE A 33 -9.47 -1.34 -7.94
N LEU A 34 -9.38 -0.87 -9.19
CA LEU A 34 -8.24 -0.04 -9.63
C LEU A 34 -8.23 1.32 -8.94
N GLU A 35 -9.40 1.94 -8.75
CA GLU A 35 -9.53 3.17 -7.96
C GLU A 35 -9.08 2.94 -6.51
N ALA A 36 -9.45 1.81 -5.92
CA ALA A 36 -9.05 1.46 -4.57
C ALA A 36 -7.55 1.12 -4.45
N LEU A 37 -6.99 0.44 -5.46
CA LEU A 37 -5.57 0.14 -5.54
C LEU A 37 -4.76 1.44 -5.62
N GLU A 38 -5.20 2.40 -6.44
CA GLU A 38 -4.58 3.73 -6.50
C GLU A 38 -4.62 4.41 -5.14
N ALA A 39 -5.79 4.46 -4.50
CA ALA A 39 -5.98 5.10 -3.21
C ALA A 39 -5.11 4.46 -2.11
N ALA A 40 -5.01 3.12 -2.10
CA ALA A 40 -4.20 2.39 -1.14
C ALA A 40 -2.70 2.69 -1.30
N ILE A 41 -2.17 2.64 -2.53
CA ILE A 41 -0.75 2.94 -2.79
C ILE A 41 -0.43 4.39 -2.44
N ARG A 42 -1.31 5.34 -2.80
CA ARG A 42 -1.15 6.74 -2.41
C ARG A 42 -1.15 6.93 -0.91
N SER A 43 -2.04 6.25 -0.18
CA SER A 43 -2.06 6.33 1.28
C SER A 43 -0.73 5.87 1.89
N PHE A 44 -0.17 4.74 1.45
CA PHE A 44 1.15 4.31 1.95
C PHE A 44 2.28 5.30 1.67
N ILE A 45 2.22 6.01 0.54
CA ILE A 45 3.25 6.98 0.13
C ILE A 45 3.06 8.32 0.84
N GLU A 46 1.82 8.80 0.98
CA GLU A 46 1.51 10.19 1.30
C GLU A 46 0.93 10.37 2.72
N ASP A 47 0.46 9.31 3.37
CA ASP A 47 -0.19 9.35 4.69
C ASP A 47 0.66 8.68 5.78
N GLY A 48 1.35 9.52 6.55
CA GLY A 48 2.18 9.16 7.72
C GLY A 48 1.45 9.31 9.05
N SER A 49 0.11 9.42 9.06
CA SER A 49 -0.66 9.69 10.28
C SER A 49 -0.49 8.59 11.35
N ASP A 50 -0.24 7.36 10.92
CA ASP A 50 0.13 6.25 11.80
C ASP A 50 1.66 6.14 11.89
N GLU A 51 2.21 6.16 13.09
CA GLU A 51 3.67 6.11 13.31
C GLU A 51 4.32 4.81 12.80
N GLN A 52 3.52 3.74 12.59
CA GLN A 52 3.99 2.46 12.06
C GLN A 52 3.71 2.30 10.56
N SER A 53 3.05 3.27 9.90
CA SER A 53 2.90 3.31 8.44
C SER A 53 4.26 3.35 7.74
N PRO A 54 4.36 3.00 6.45
CA PRO A 54 5.63 3.10 5.72
C PRO A 54 6.25 4.49 5.79
N LEU A 55 5.44 5.53 5.53
CA LEU A 55 5.90 6.91 5.61
C LEU A 55 6.25 7.28 7.06
N GLY A 56 5.38 6.97 8.03
CA GLY A 56 5.61 7.27 9.44
C GLY A 56 6.89 6.64 10.01
N LEU A 57 7.24 5.43 9.59
CA LEU A 57 8.50 4.77 9.97
C LEU A 57 9.73 5.48 9.42
N ILE A 58 9.65 5.98 8.18
CA ILE A 58 10.76 6.74 7.56
C ILE A 58 10.86 8.12 8.20
N GLU A 59 9.73 8.79 8.47
CA GLU A 59 9.68 10.09 9.15
C GLU A 59 10.24 10.02 10.58
N ALA A 60 10.08 8.89 11.27
CA ALA A 60 10.56 8.72 12.64
C ALA A 60 12.09 8.66 12.74
N ASP A 61 12.79 8.12 11.73
CA ASP A 61 14.25 8.10 11.67
C ASP A 61 14.76 8.19 10.22
N PRO A 62 14.70 9.38 9.58
CA PRO A 62 15.12 9.54 8.19
C PRO A 62 16.59 9.17 7.96
N SER A 63 17.43 9.40 8.98
CA SER A 63 18.86 9.13 8.93
C SER A 63 19.20 7.65 8.75
N ALA A 64 18.32 6.75 9.22
CA ALA A 64 18.46 5.31 9.01
C ALA A 64 18.29 4.88 7.54
N TYR A 65 17.73 5.76 6.70
CA TYR A 65 17.39 5.51 5.31
C TYR A 65 18.18 6.40 4.35
N ASP A 66 19.36 6.87 4.77
CA ASP A 66 20.25 7.74 3.98
C ASP A 66 19.60 9.06 3.51
N LEU A 67 18.55 9.52 4.21
CA LEU A 67 17.91 10.81 3.95
C LEU A 67 18.60 11.96 4.69
N SER A 68 18.26 13.19 4.29
CA SER A 68 18.72 14.39 4.97
C SER A 68 18.17 14.48 6.41
N GLU A 69 18.76 15.32 7.27
CA GLU A 69 18.29 15.48 8.66
C GLU A 69 16.88 16.10 8.74
N GLU A 70 16.52 16.93 7.76
CA GLU A 70 15.20 17.53 7.60
C GLU A 70 14.73 17.31 6.15
N PRO A 71 14.30 16.07 5.81
CA PRO A 71 13.88 15.75 4.47
C PRO A 71 12.58 16.47 4.15
N ASP A 72 12.44 16.92 2.91
CA ASP A 72 11.17 17.44 2.44
C ASP A 72 10.18 16.29 2.17
N PRO A 73 8.87 16.59 2.02
CA PRO A 73 7.87 15.56 1.77
C PRO A 73 8.14 14.74 0.49
N GLU A 74 8.81 15.31 -0.52
CA GLU A 74 9.11 14.59 -1.76
C GLU A 74 10.24 13.57 -1.56
N GLU A 75 11.29 13.93 -0.80
CA GLU A 75 12.35 13.00 -0.39
C GLU A 75 11.80 11.79 0.37
N LEU A 76 10.91 12.02 1.34
CA LEU A 76 10.27 10.96 2.13
C LEU A 76 9.40 10.05 1.26
N GLN A 77 8.55 10.64 0.42
CA GLN A 77 7.69 9.88 -0.50
C GLN A 77 8.50 9.05 -1.49
N ASN A 78 9.60 9.59 -2.00
CA ASN A 78 10.50 8.87 -2.89
C ASN A 78 11.17 7.69 -2.18
N ALA A 79 11.56 7.85 -0.92
CA ALA A 79 12.09 6.73 -0.13
C ALA A 79 11.05 5.59 -0.01
N VAL A 80 9.78 5.90 0.28
CA VAL A 80 8.72 4.88 0.30
C VAL A 80 8.58 4.18 -1.06
N ARG A 81 8.58 4.95 -2.17
CA ARG A 81 8.52 4.38 -3.53
C ARG A 81 9.72 3.48 -3.83
N ASP A 82 10.93 3.86 -3.40
CA ASP A 82 12.13 3.06 -3.58
C ASP A 82 12.03 1.71 -2.87
N PHE A 83 11.47 1.67 -1.65
CA PHE A 83 11.19 0.40 -0.96
C PHE A 83 10.10 -0.41 -1.66
N MET A 84 9.04 0.22 -2.16
CA MET A 84 8.04 -0.48 -2.97
C MET A 84 8.63 -1.06 -4.26
N ASN A 85 9.70 -0.45 -4.79
CA ASN A 85 10.41 -0.89 -5.99
C ASN A 85 11.62 -1.79 -5.73
N ALA A 86 11.88 -2.20 -4.48
CA ALA A 86 13.05 -3.03 -4.15
C ALA A 86 13.03 -4.43 -4.79
N GLY A 87 11.91 -4.82 -5.42
CA GLY A 87 11.73 -6.08 -6.16
C GLY A 87 11.37 -7.29 -5.27
N ASP A 88 11.38 -7.11 -3.95
CA ASP A 88 10.87 -8.05 -2.95
C ASP A 88 9.55 -7.60 -2.29
N SER A 89 9.08 -6.41 -2.65
CA SER A 89 7.83 -5.83 -2.16
C SER A 89 6.61 -6.42 -2.84
N GLN A 90 5.58 -6.69 -2.03
CA GLN A 90 4.36 -7.34 -2.46
C GLN A 90 3.13 -6.68 -1.83
N LEU A 91 2.14 -6.38 -2.67
CA LEU A 91 0.83 -5.90 -2.29
C LEU A 91 -0.23 -6.96 -2.63
N THR A 92 -0.97 -7.42 -1.63
CA THR A 92 -1.98 -8.48 -1.79
C THR A 92 -3.36 -7.94 -1.46
N LEU A 93 -4.33 -8.16 -2.36
CA LEU A 93 -5.73 -7.91 -2.05
C LEU A 93 -6.28 -9.00 -1.13
N ILE A 94 -6.74 -8.60 0.05
CA ILE A 94 -7.36 -9.52 1.03
C ILE A 94 -8.85 -9.69 0.73
N THR A 95 -9.28 -10.95 0.73
CA THR A 95 -10.68 -11.37 0.57
C THR A 95 -11.21 -12.01 1.87
N PRO A 96 -12.53 -12.21 1.99
CA PRO A 96 -13.12 -12.90 3.15
C PRO A 96 -12.58 -14.31 3.38
N GLU A 97 -12.09 -14.98 2.32
CA GLU A 97 -11.52 -16.33 2.36
C GLU A 97 -10.01 -16.33 2.61
N SER A 98 -9.37 -15.16 2.67
CA SER A 98 -7.94 -15.04 2.92
C SER A 98 -7.61 -15.52 4.34
N PRO A 99 -6.52 -16.30 4.52
CA PRO A 99 -6.17 -16.85 5.83
C PRO A 99 -5.74 -15.77 6.82
N LEU A 100 -5.19 -14.67 6.31
CA LEU A 100 -4.82 -13.49 7.06
C LEU A 100 -5.91 -12.42 6.85
N GLN A 101 -6.31 -11.79 7.94
CA GLN A 101 -7.33 -10.74 7.99
C GLN A 101 -6.70 -9.49 8.62
N PRO A 102 -7.21 -8.28 8.31
CA PRO A 102 -6.65 -7.04 8.84
C PRO A 102 -6.75 -7.00 10.36
N ASP A 103 -5.68 -6.55 11.01
CA ASP A 103 -5.59 -6.49 12.47
C ASP A 103 -6.60 -5.51 13.12
N GLY A 104 -7.09 -4.50 12.37
CA GLY A 104 -8.11 -3.55 12.83
C GLY A 104 -9.53 -4.12 12.86
N GLY A 105 -9.75 -5.33 12.33
CA GLY A 105 -11.06 -5.99 12.30
C GLY A 105 -11.98 -5.52 11.17
N GLU A 106 -11.45 -4.82 10.17
CA GLU A 106 -12.15 -4.40 8.96
C GLU A 106 -12.66 -5.61 8.18
N ASN A 107 -13.85 -5.48 7.59
CA ASN A 107 -14.47 -6.57 6.83
C ASN A 107 -14.16 -6.44 5.33
N PRO A 108 -13.44 -7.38 4.71
CA PRO A 108 -13.13 -7.37 3.26
C PRO A 108 -14.36 -7.45 2.34
N GLU A 109 -15.54 -7.78 2.85
CA GLU A 109 -16.79 -7.65 2.09
C GLU A 109 -17.16 -6.17 1.86
N LYS A 110 -16.92 -5.32 2.86
CA LYS A 110 -17.28 -3.89 2.87
C LYS A 110 -16.17 -2.97 2.37
N PHE A 111 -14.93 -3.37 2.59
CA PHE A 111 -13.73 -2.59 2.27
C PHE A 111 -12.89 -3.34 1.24
N TRP A 112 -12.18 -2.59 0.39
CA TRP A 112 -10.99 -3.12 -0.25
C TRP A 112 -9.87 -3.06 0.77
N VAL A 113 -9.29 -4.21 1.09
CA VAL A 113 -8.26 -4.34 2.11
C VAL A 113 -6.99 -4.80 1.41
N PHE A 114 -5.93 -4.01 1.51
CA PHE A 114 -4.65 -4.33 0.91
C PHE A 114 -3.61 -4.58 1.99
N LEU A 115 -2.86 -5.65 1.82
CA LEU A 115 -1.71 -5.98 2.65
C LEU A 115 -0.44 -5.71 1.87
N LEU A 116 0.40 -4.81 2.36
CA LEU A 116 1.72 -4.52 1.84
C LEU A 116 2.78 -5.16 2.72
N HIS A 117 3.71 -5.88 2.09
CA HIS A 117 4.95 -6.36 2.68
C HIS A 117 6.12 -5.76 1.90
N MET A 118 7.11 -5.22 2.62
CA MET A 118 8.36 -4.68 2.07
C MET A 118 9.51 -5.14 2.96
N PRO A 119 10.01 -6.38 2.77
CA PRO A 119 11.00 -6.97 3.66
C PRO A 119 12.29 -6.16 3.77
N THR A 120 12.66 -5.45 2.71
CA THR A 120 13.82 -4.55 2.70
C THR A 120 13.64 -3.34 3.64
N LEU A 121 12.41 -2.87 3.89
CA LEU A 121 12.12 -1.79 4.83
C LEU A 121 11.98 -2.33 6.27
N SER A 122 11.10 -3.30 6.48
CA SER A 122 10.79 -3.82 7.82
C SER A 122 10.02 -5.14 7.78
N GLU A 123 9.94 -5.82 8.93
CA GLU A 123 9.12 -7.03 9.12
C GLU A 123 7.62 -6.73 9.33
N HIS A 124 7.24 -5.45 9.28
CA HIS A 124 5.87 -5.01 9.44
C HIS A 124 4.94 -5.57 8.35
N ARG A 125 3.68 -5.71 8.74
CA ARG A 125 2.53 -5.85 7.86
C ARG A 125 1.83 -4.51 7.79
N TRP A 126 1.76 -3.93 6.60
CA TRP A 126 1.06 -2.67 6.39
C TRP A 126 -0.29 -2.91 5.74
N TRP A 127 -1.32 -2.32 6.32
CA TRP A 127 -2.69 -2.46 5.89
C TRP A 127 -3.16 -1.13 5.31
N ALA A 128 -3.81 -1.17 4.15
CA ALA A 128 -4.57 -0.04 3.61
C ALA A 128 -6.04 -0.42 3.45
N ILE A 129 -6.91 0.46 3.93
CA ILE A 129 -8.36 0.24 4.00
C ILE A 129 -9.06 1.29 3.13
N VAL A 130 -9.79 0.82 2.12
CA VAL A 130 -10.57 1.69 1.21
C VAL A 130 -12.04 1.28 1.26
N ASP A 131 -12.94 2.22 1.55
CA ASP A 131 -14.38 1.95 1.56
C ASP A 131 -14.92 1.77 0.13
N LYS A 132 -15.52 0.61 -0.16
CA LYS A 132 -16.13 0.30 -1.47
C LYS A 132 -17.26 1.27 -1.85
N ASN A 133 -17.86 1.94 -0.88
CA ASN A 133 -18.94 2.90 -1.07
C ASN A 133 -18.46 4.36 -1.02
N GLY A 134 -17.15 4.60 -0.80
CA GLY A 134 -16.57 5.94 -0.71
C GLY A 134 -17.11 6.80 0.43
N ARG A 135 -17.61 6.17 1.52
CA ARG A 135 -18.18 6.91 2.67
C ARG A 135 -17.14 7.33 3.68
N ASN A 136 -15.99 6.67 3.69
CA ASN A 136 -14.87 6.93 4.57
C ASN A 136 -13.63 7.22 3.73
N GLU A 137 -12.74 8.07 4.25
CA GLU A 137 -11.44 8.31 3.65
C GLU A 137 -10.57 7.05 3.72
N THR A 138 -9.64 6.94 2.79
CA THR A 138 -8.65 5.85 2.81
C THR A 138 -7.65 6.13 3.91
N TYR A 139 -7.28 5.10 4.66
CA TYR A 139 -6.23 5.18 5.67
C TYR A 139 -5.35 3.93 5.63
N ASN A 140 -4.15 4.05 6.19
CA ASN A 140 -3.23 2.95 6.33
C ASN A 140 -2.63 2.86 7.74
N TYR A 141 -2.11 1.69 8.11
CA TYR A 141 -1.46 1.47 9.40
C TYR A 141 -0.49 0.29 9.34
N GLY A 142 0.51 0.28 10.22
CA GLY A 142 1.48 -0.82 10.35
C GLY A 142 1.29 -1.67 11.60
N VAL A 143 1.59 -2.96 11.49
CA VAL A 143 1.62 -3.91 12.62
C VAL A 143 2.85 -4.81 12.52
N LEU A 144 3.58 -4.97 13.63
CA LEU A 144 4.71 -5.90 13.75
C LEU A 144 4.19 -7.32 14.05
#